data_AF-A0A525JG08-F1
#
_entry.id   AF-A0A525JG08-F1
#
_cell.length_a   1.000
_cell.length_b   1.000
_cell.length_c   1.000
_cell.angle_alpha   90.00
_cell.angle_beta   90.00
_cell.angle_gamma   90.00
#
_symmetry.space_group_name_H-M   'P 1'
#
loop_
_entity.id
_entity.type
_entity.pdbx_description
1 polymer ?
#
loop_
_entity_poly.entity_id
_entity_poly.type
_entity_poly.pdbx_seq_one_letter_code
_entity_poly.pdbx_strand_id
1 'polypeptide(L)' 'MTDVLMPALSPTMEEGTLAKWHVKKGDTVKSGDVIAEIETDKAT' A
#
# COMPACT_ATOMS: atom_id res chain seq x y z
N MET A 1 5.65 -4.42 -16.77
CA MET A 1 5.52 -4.47 -15.31
C MET A 1 4.68 -3.27 -14.92
N THR A 2 3.59 -3.47 -14.20
CA THR A 2 2.75 -2.36 -13.72
C THR A 2 3.33 -1.91 -12.39
N ASP A 3 3.86 -0.69 -12.34
CA ASP A 3 4.38 -0.12 -11.11
C ASP A 3 3.20 0.30 -10.21
N VAL A 4 3.11 -0.34 -9.05
CA VAL A 4 2.12 0.02 -8.02
C VAL A 4 2.77 1.12 -7.18
N LEU A 5 2.49 2.37 -7.53
CA LEU A 5 2.92 3.53 -6.76
C LEU A 5 1.99 3.71 -5.56
N MET A 6 2.56 3.80 -4.36
CA MET A 6 1.81 4.12 -3.15
C MET A 6 1.21 5.53 -3.29
N PRO A 7 -0.12 5.70 -3.22
CA PRO A 7 -0.70 7.04 -3.16
C PRO A 7 -0.30 7.69 -1.84
N ALA A 8 0.03 8.98 -1.86
CA ALA A 8 0.34 9.71 -0.63
C ALA A 8 -0.88 9.71 0.30
N LEU A 9 -0.83 8.93 1.37
CA LEU A 9 -1.92 8.80 2.36
C LEU A 9 -1.98 9.99 3.34
N SER A 10 -1.00 10.90 3.28
CA SER A 10 -1.01 12.14 4.04
C SER A 10 -0.13 13.20 3.36
N PRO A 11 -0.48 14.50 3.46
CA PRO A 11 0.29 15.59 2.84
C PRO A 11 1.68 15.78 3.44
N THR A 12 1.97 15.14 4.59
CA THR A 12 3.24 15.21 5.34
C THR A 12 3.91 13.84 5.48
N MET A 13 3.47 12.84 4.71
CA MET A 13 3.93 11.47 4.89
C MET A 13 5.09 11.20 3.93
N GLU A 14 6.31 11.23 4.45
CA GLU A 14 7.54 10.96 3.69
C GLU A 14 7.87 9.47 3.64
N GLU A 15 7.57 8.73 4.71
CA GLU A 15 7.84 7.29 4.84
C GLU A 15 6.62 6.56 5.41
N GLY A 16 6.35 5.37 4.88
CA GLY A 16 5.29 4.47 5.35
C GLY A 16 5.84 3.06 5.43
N THR A 17 5.54 2.35 6.52
CA THR A 17 5.98 0.98 6.71
C THR A 17 4.96 0.06 6.08
N LEU A 18 5.37 -0.76 5.12
CA LEU A 18 4.52 -1.80 4.60
C LEU A 18 4.26 -2.85 5.71
N ALA A 19 3.06 -2.88 6.23
CA ALA A 19 2.66 -3.80 7.30
C ALA A 19 2.44 -5.22 6.75
N LYS A 20 1.72 -5.34 5.63
CA LYS A 20 1.38 -6.66 5.08
C LYS A 20 1.07 -6.64 3.59
N TRP A 21 1.58 -7.62 2.87
CA TRP A 21 1.12 -7.93 1.51
C TRP A 21 -0.06 -8.92 1.58
N HIS A 22 -1.18 -8.56 0.97
CA HIS A 22 -2.32 -9.47 0.79
C HIS A 22 -2.30 -10.18 -0.55
N VAL A 23 -1.47 -9.73 -1.49
CA VAL A 23 -1.34 -10.30 -2.83
C VAL A 23 0.02 -10.92 -3.04
N LYS A 24 0.06 -11.99 -3.83
CA LYS A 24 1.32 -12.63 -4.23
C LYS A 24 1.66 -12.33 -5.68
N LYS A 25 2.94 -12.50 -6.01
CA LYS A 25 3.42 -12.36 -7.39
C LYS A 25 2.71 -13.39 -8.28
N GLY A 26 1.90 -12.90 -9.22
CA GLY A 26 1.08 -13.74 -10.12
C GLY A 26 -0.41 -13.78 -9.77
N ASP A 27 -0.83 -13.18 -8.66
CA ASP A 27 -2.26 -13.05 -8.35
C ASP A 27 -2.95 -12.05 -9.28
N THR A 28 -4.23 -12.32 -9.55
CA THR A 28 -5.10 -11.41 -10.31
C THR A 28 -5.78 -10.46 -9.34
N VAL A 29 -5.37 -9.20 -9.37
CA VAL A 29 -5.96 -8.11 -8.57
C VAL A 29 -7.02 -7.37 -9.36
N LYS A 30 -8.16 -7.08 -8.72
CA LYS A 30 -9.25 -6.30 -9.31
C LYS A 30 -9.39 -4.95 -8.61
N SER A 31 -10.03 -4.01 -9.29
CA SER A 31 -10.39 -2.72 -8.71
C SER A 31 -11.29 -2.92 -7.49
N GLY A 32 -10.82 -2.48 -6.32
CA GLY A 32 -11.50 -2.68 -5.04
C GLY A 32 -10.83 -3.70 -4.12
N ASP A 33 -9.89 -4.50 -4.64
CA ASP A 33 -9.14 -5.45 -3.81
C ASP A 33 -8.06 -4.74 -2.99
N VAL A 34 -7.94 -5.12 -1.72
CA VAL A 34 -6.85 -4.68 -0.85
C VAL A 34 -5.60 -5.48 -1.18
N ILE A 35 -4.58 -4.80 -1.69
CA ILE A 35 -3.34 -5.45 -2.15
C ILE A 35 -2.25 -5.44 -1.08
N ALA A 36 -2.24 -4.41 -0.26
CA ALA A 36 -1.28 -4.20 0.80
C ALA A 36 -1.87 -3.34 1.91
N GLU A 37 -1.44 -3.59 3.13
CA GLU A 37 -1.63 -2.72 4.28
C GLU A 37 -0.34 -1.96 4.53
N ILE A 38 -0.46 -0.65 4.68
CA ILE A 38 0.65 0.27 4.94
C ILE A 38 0.31 0.98 6.24
N GLU A 39 1.18 0.81 7.23
CA GLU A 39 1.08 1.47 8.52
C GLU A 39 1.94 2.72 8.51
N THR A 40 1.39 3.79 9.07
CA THR A 40 1.96 5.13 9.00
C THR A 40 1.96 5.68 10.40
N ASP A 41 3.06 6.28 10.83
CA ASP A 41 3.25 6.75 12.21
C ASP A 41 2.47 8.04 12.52
N LYS A 42 1.34 8.26 11.84
CA LYS A 42 0.43 9.38 12.06
C LYS A 42 -0.82 8.91 12.81
N ALA A 43 -0.60 8.10 13.83
CA ALA A 43 -1.59 7.73 14.83
C ALA A 43 -1.16 8.29 16.19
N THR A 44 -1.08 9.62 16.29
CA THR A 44 -1.23 10.35 17.55
C THR A 44 -1.93 11.67 17.26
#